data_AF-H0TCC3-F1
#
_entry.id   AF-H0TCC3-F1
#
_cell.length_a   1.000
_cell.length_b   1.000
_cell.length_c   1.000
_cell.angle_alpha   90.00
_cell.angle_beta   90.00
_cell.angle_gamma   90.00
#
_symmetry.space_group_name_H-M   'P 1'
#
loop_
_entity.id
_entity.type
_entity.pdbx_description
1 polymer ?
#
loop_
_entity_poly.entity_id
_entity_poly.type
_entity_poly.pdbx_seq_one_letter_code
_entity_poly.pdbx_strand_id
1 'polypeptide(L)'
;MADEWRLQQTAAKAVRAQALLDDELLSEAFSALEASYTSAWRQTVIDDVAGREKLFLAINVVGKVRDHLSAVVANGKLAQAELKELAEIAERKKRFGIL
;
A
#
# COMPACT_ATOMS: atom_id res chain seq x y z
N MET A 1 22.43 8.42 -9.74
CA MET A 1 21.74 9.72 -9.96
C MET A 1 20.27 9.54 -10.34
N ALA A 2 19.89 9.16 -11.57
CA ALA A 2 18.47 9.04 -11.95
C ALA A 2 17.74 7.89 -11.22
N ASP A 3 18.41 6.75 -11.01
CA ASP A 3 17.85 5.60 -10.30
C ASP A 3 17.72 5.86 -8.79
N GLU A 4 18.72 6.46 -8.16
CA GLU A 4 18.66 6.88 -6.75
C GLU A 4 17.50 7.85 -6.48
N TRP A 5 17.25 8.80 -7.39
CA TRP A 5 16.12 9.73 -7.26
C TRP A 5 14.76 9.01 -7.32
N ARG A 6 14.63 7.98 -8.17
CA ARG A 6 13.42 7.12 -8.20
C ARG A 6 13.28 6.30 -6.92
N LEU A 7 14.37 5.74 -6.41
CA LEU A 7 14.36 4.99 -5.15
C LEU A 7 13.94 5.89 -3.98
N GLN A 8 14.47 7.11 -3.91
CA GLN A 8 14.11 8.10 -2.89
C GLN A 8 12.62 8.46 -2.94
N GLN A 9 12.06 8.68 -4.13
CA GLN A 9 10.61 8.92 -4.26
C GLN A 9 9.77 7.71 -3.86
N THR A 10 10.21 6.50 -4.21
CA THR A 10 9.51 5.27 -3.85
C THR A 10 9.49 5.09 -2.34
N ALA A 11 10.63 5.31 -1.68
CA ALA A 11 10.75 5.31 -0.22
C ALA A 11 9.85 6.39 0.42
N ALA A 12 9.86 7.62 -0.10
CA ALA A 12 9.02 8.70 0.40
C ALA A 12 7.52 8.45 0.21
N LYS A 13 7.12 7.78 -0.89
CA LYS A 13 5.74 7.37 -1.12
C LYS A 13 5.31 6.29 -0.13
N ALA A 14 6.19 5.34 0.19
CA ALA A 14 5.89 4.31 1.19
C ALA A 14 5.67 4.89 2.59
N VAL A 15 6.43 5.90 3.01
CA VAL A 15 6.19 6.58 4.31
C VAL A 15 4.78 7.17 4.36
N ARG A 16 4.34 7.84 3.28
CA ARG A 16 2.98 8.38 3.19
C ARG A 16 1.91 7.29 3.16
N ALA A 17 2.14 6.19 2.44
CA ALA A 17 1.22 5.06 2.40
C ALA A 17 1.11 4.35 3.75
N GLN A 18 2.22 4.23 4.48
CA GLN A 18 2.24 3.69 5.84
C GLN A 18 1.44 4.59 6.78
N ALA A 19 1.65 5.91 6.72
CA ALA A 19 0.88 6.85 7.53
C ALA A 19 -0.64 6.76 7.28
N LEU A 20 -1.07 6.53 6.04
CA LEU A 20 -2.48 6.28 5.73
C LEU A 20 -2.97 4.95 6.32
N LEU A 21 -2.16 3.88 6.26
CA LEU A 21 -2.55 2.59 6.82
C LEU A 21 -2.61 2.57 8.35
N ASP A 22 -1.81 3.42 9.00
CA ASP A 22 -1.78 3.58 10.45
C ASP A 22 -2.80 4.63 10.95
N ASP A 23 -3.45 5.36 10.04
CA ASP A 23 -4.48 6.35 10.38
C ASP A 23 -5.75 5.66 10.86
N GLU A 24 -6.17 6.00 12.09
CA GLU A 24 -7.33 5.37 12.74
C GLU A 24 -8.63 5.62 11.97
N LEU A 25 -8.83 6.83 11.43
CA LEU A 25 -10.05 7.17 10.70
C LEU A 25 -10.13 6.41 9.38
N LEU A 26 -9.01 6.25 8.67
CA LEU A 26 -8.98 5.47 7.44
C LEU A 26 -9.19 3.97 7.71
N SER A 27 -8.60 3.44 8.78
CA SER A 27 -8.81 2.06 9.23
C SER A 27 -10.27 1.79 9.61
N GLU A 28 -10.90 2.72 10.33
CA GLU A 28 -12.32 2.69 10.65
C GLU A 28 -13.16 2.73 9.37
N ALA A 29 -12.84 3.61 8.42
CA ALA A 29 -13.57 3.71 7.16
C ALA A 29 -13.54 2.41 6.34
N PHE A 30 -12.38 1.76 6.21
CA PHE A 30 -12.30 0.45 5.56
C PHE A 30 -13.19 -0.58 6.25
N SER A 31 -13.10 -0.66 7.58
CA SER A 31 -13.86 -1.63 8.38
C SER A 31 -15.37 -1.38 8.31
N ALA A 32 -15.79 -0.13 8.42
CA ALA A 32 -17.19 0.29 8.36
C ALA A 32 -17.81 0.00 6.99
N LEU A 33 -17.09 0.33 5.90
CA LEU A 33 -17.57 0.08 4.54
C LEU A 33 -17.67 -1.42 4.23
N GLU A 34 -16.65 -2.19 4.59
CA GLU A 34 -16.67 -3.65 4.41
C GLU A 34 -17.82 -4.30 5.18
N ALA A 35 -18.03 -3.92 6.44
CA ALA A 35 -19.14 -4.40 7.26
C ALA A 35 -20.51 -4.02 6.67
N SER A 36 -20.66 -2.76 6.24
CA SER A 36 -21.91 -2.26 5.64
C SER A 36 -22.27 -3.01 4.36
N TYR A 37 -21.31 -3.16 3.43
CA TYR A 37 -21.56 -3.88 2.18
C TYR A 37 -21.78 -5.38 2.41
N THR A 38 -21.06 -5.99 3.34
CA THR A 38 -21.27 -7.40 3.71
C THR A 38 -22.65 -7.62 4.31
N SER A 39 -23.10 -6.71 5.18
CA SER A 39 -24.45 -6.77 5.76
C SER A 39 -25.53 -6.64 4.68
N ALA A 40 -25.39 -5.67 3.77
CA ALA A 40 -26.31 -5.50 2.64
C ALA A 40 -26.32 -6.73 1.70
N TRP A 41 -25.14 -7.31 1.42
CA TRP A 41 -25.01 -8.50 0.57
C TRP A 41 -25.77 -9.70 1.14
N ARG A 42 -25.69 -9.91 2.46
CA ARG A 42 -26.43 -10.97 3.17
C ARG A 42 -27.95 -10.77 3.20
N GLN A 43 -28.41 -9.55 2.98
CA GLN A 43 -29.83 -9.20 2.95
C GLN A 43 -30.42 -9.26 1.52
N THR A 44 -29.62 -9.56 0.51
CA THR A 44 -30.12 -9.72 -0.87
C THR A 44 -31.10 -10.89 -0.97
N VAL A 45 -32.13 -10.73 -1.80
CA VAL A 45 -33.12 -11.79 -2.07
C VAL A 45 -32.66 -12.66 -3.24
N ILE A 46 -33.31 -13.81 -3.42
CA ILE A 46 -32.94 -14.79 -4.45
C ILE A 46 -32.92 -14.19 -5.87
N ASP A 47 -33.91 -13.35 -6.17
CA ASP A 47 -34.08 -12.72 -7.49
C ASP A 47 -33.18 -11.50 -7.71
N ASP A 48 -32.54 -10.96 -6.66
CA ASP A 48 -31.62 -9.82 -6.76
C ASP A 48 -30.19 -10.28 -7.05
N VAL A 49 -29.99 -10.92 -8.20
CA VAL A 49 -28.66 -11.39 -8.63
C VAL A 49 -27.72 -10.20 -8.89
N ALA A 50 -28.21 -9.19 -9.62
CA ALA A 50 -27.39 -8.05 -10.02
C ALA A 50 -26.96 -7.18 -8.83
N GLY A 51 -27.83 -6.96 -7.84
CA GLY A 51 -27.48 -6.24 -6.61
C GLY A 51 -26.44 -7.01 -5.80
N ARG A 52 -26.60 -8.32 -5.66
CA ARG A 52 -25.64 -9.20 -4.98
C ARG A 52 -24.25 -9.17 -5.62
N GLU A 53 -24.16 -9.22 -6.95
CA GLU A 53 -22.88 -9.12 -7.67
C GLU A 53 -22.20 -7.76 -7.48
N LYS A 54 -22.95 -6.67 -7.52
CA LYS A 54 -22.42 -5.31 -7.28
C LYS A 54 -21.88 -5.15 -5.87
N LEU A 55 -22.59 -5.67 -4.87
CA LEU A 55 -22.14 -5.64 -3.47
C LEU A 55 -20.90 -6.49 -3.25
N PHE A 56 -20.83 -7.68 -3.88
CA PHE A 56 -19.61 -8.49 -3.86
C PHE A 56 -18.42 -7.73 -4.46
N LEU A 57 -18.61 -7.07 -5.60
CA LEU A 57 -17.57 -6.24 -6.19
C LEU A 57 -17.14 -5.11 -5.25
N ALA A 58 -18.09 -4.41 -4.62
CA ALA A 58 -17.81 -3.31 -3.70
C ALA A 58 -16.95 -3.77 -2.50
N ILE A 59 -17.29 -4.90 -1.86
CA ILE A 59 -16.50 -5.51 -0.77
C ILE A 59 -15.05 -5.74 -1.22
N ASN A 60 -14.88 -6.36 -2.39
CA ASN A 60 -13.54 -6.65 -2.92
C ASN A 60 -12.76 -5.38 -3.28
N VAL A 61 -13.42 -4.33 -3.76
CA VAL A 61 -12.77 -3.06 -4.10
C VAL A 61 -12.22 -2.36 -2.84
N VAL A 62 -12.97 -2.39 -1.73
CA VAL A 62 -12.49 -1.86 -0.44
C VAL A 62 -11.18 -2.56 -0.04
N GLY A 63 -11.14 -3.91 -0.08
CA GLY A 63 -9.93 -4.68 0.19
C GLY A 63 -8.77 -4.33 -0.75
N LYS A 64 -9.05 -4.22 -2.07
CA LYS A 64 -8.02 -3.88 -3.07
C LYS A 64 -7.35 -2.52 -2.84
N VAL A 65 -8.08 -1.53 -2.31
CA VAL A 65 -7.48 -0.23 -1.98
C VAL A 65 -6.47 -0.38 -0.84
N ARG A 66 -6.82 -1.14 0.21
CA ARG A 66 -5.91 -1.44 1.32
C ARG A 66 -4.68 -2.25 0.86
N ASP A 67 -4.89 -3.23 -0.01
CA ASP A 67 -3.82 -4.03 -0.60
C ASP A 67 -2.86 -3.18 -1.43
N HIS A 68 -3.39 -2.23 -2.22
CA HIS A 68 -2.57 -1.31 -3.00
C HIS A 68 -1.67 -0.46 -2.11
N LEU A 69 -2.20 0.11 -1.02
CA LEU A 69 -1.40 0.86 -0.05
C LEU A 69 -0.31 -0.02 0.58
N SER A 70 -0.66 -1.25 0.96
CA SER A 70 0.28 -2.24 1.54
C SER A 70 1.40 -2.59 0.56
N ALA A 71 1.08 -2.77 -0.73
CA ALA A 71 2.06 -3.00 -1.78
C ALA A 71 3.00 -1.80 -1.98
N VAL A 72 2.47 -0.56 -1.92
CA VAL A 72 3.30 0.66 -1.98
C VAL A 72 4.29 0.71 -0.81
N VAL A 73 3.86 0.35 0.40
CA VAL A 73 4.74 0.24 1.56
C VAL A 73 5.84 -0.80 1.34
N ALA A 74 5.48 -2.01 0.92
CA ALA A 74 6.43 -3.09 0.67
C ALA A 74 7.49 -2.69 -0.35
N ASN A 75 7.08 -2.07 -1.46
CA ASN A 75 7.98 -1.60 -2.51
C ASN A 75 8.94 -0.52 -2.00
N GLY A 76 8.49 0.42 -1.15
CA GLY A 76 9.39 1.42 -0.59
C GLY A 76 10.34 0.88 0.47
N LYS A 77 9.98 -0.19 1.21
CA LYS A 77 10.93 -0.88 2.10
C LYS A 77 12.08 -1.49 1.30
N LEU A 78 11.80 -2.07 0.13
CA LEU A 78 12.84 -2.55 -0.78
C LEU A 78 13.71 -1.40 -1.30
N ALA A 79 13.10 -0.28 -1.71
CA ALA A 79 13.84 0.89 -2.16
C ALA A 79 14.74 1.50 -1.06
N GLN A 80 14.29 1.49 0.20
CA GLN A 80 15.11 1.93 1.33
C GLN A 80 16.31 1.01 1.57
N ALA A 81 16.13 -0.30 1.46
CA ALA A 81 17.22 -1.26 1.58
C ALA A 81 18.29 -1.05 0.49
N GLU A 82 17.85 -0.82 -0.75
CA GLU A 82 18.75 -0.54 -1.88
C GLU A 82 19.51 0.78 -1.70
N LEU A 83 18.84 1.85 -1.27
CA LEU A 83 19.51 3.13 -0.97
C LEU A 83 20.57 2.98 0.13
N LYS A 84 20.30 2.17 1.16
CA LYS A 84 21.26 1.89 2.24
C LYS A 84 22.48 1.16 1.70
N GLU A 85 22.30 0.16 0.85
CA GLU A 85 23.39 -0.58 0.23
C GLU A 85 24.28 0.34 -0.63
N LEU A 86 23.66 1.21 -1.45
CA LEU A 86 24.39 2.19 -2.26
C LEU A 86 25.23 3.14 -1.39
N ALA A 87 24.67 3.63 -0.28
CA ALA A 87 25.37 4.47 0.67
C ALA A 87 26.57 3.75 1.32
N GLU A 88 26.40 2.49 1.72
CA GLU A 88 27.50 1.69 2.27
C GLU A 88 28.62 1.44 1.27
N ILE A 89 28.28 1.17 0.00
CA ILE A 89 29.27 0.99 -1.07
C ILE A 89 30.06 2.28 -1.30
N ALA A 90 29.39 3.43 -1.34
CA ALA A 90 30.02 4.73 -1.52
C ALA A 90 31.00 5.05 -0.37
N GLU A 91 30.58 4.81 0.88
CA GLU A 91 31.43 4.99 2.06
C GLU A 91 32.64 4.05 2.06
N ARG A 92 32.47 2.79 1.64
CA ARG A 92 33.59 1.85 1.48
C ARG A 92 34.59 2.36 0.45
N LYS A 93 34.13 2.75 -0.74
CA LYS A 93 35.01 3.29 -1.80
C LYS A 93 35.81 4.51 -1.30
N LYS A 94 35.15 5.43 -0.60
CA LYS A 94 35.77 6.59 0.02
C LYS A 94 36.83 6.19 1.06
N ARG A 95 36.52 5.23 1.93
CA ARG A 95 37.44 4.73 2.97
C ARG A 95 38.68 4.04 2.41
N PHE A 96 38.55 3.36 1.27
CA PHE A 96 39.66 2.65 0.62
C PHE A 96 40.40 3.49 -0.43
N GLY A 97 40.08 4.78 -0.56
CA GLY A 97 40.76 5.67 -1.52
C GLY A 97 40.52 5.30 -2.98
N ILE A 98 39.46 4.56 -3.27
CA ILE A 98 39.04 4.20 -4.63
C ILE A 98 38.01 5.25 -5.08
N LEU A 99 38.46 6.49 -5.25
CA LEU A 99 37.70 7.61 -5.82
C LEU A 99 38.64 8.46 -6.68
#